data_AF-A0A530CF47-F1
#
_entry.id   AF-A0A530CF47-F1
#
_cell.length_a   1.000
_cell.length_b   1.000
_cell.length_c   1.000
_cell.angle_alpha   90.00
_cell.angle_beta   90.00
_cell.angle_gamma   90.00
#
_symmetry.space_group_name_H-M   'P 1'
#
loop_
_entity.id
_entity.type
_entity.pdbx_description
1 polymer ?
#
loop_
_entity_poly.entity_id
_entity_poly.type
_entity_poly.pdbx_seq_one_letter_code
_entity_poly.pdbx_strand_id
1 'polypeptide(L)' 'MKAGDAAIELAERRVELERAASIARIQAAARGQYCAEEISGPRFCDCGEPIPEARRQAMPGCRRCVDCETFIERQSRRRA' A
#
# COMPACT_ATOMS: atom_id res chain seq x y z
N MET A 1 3.32 36.64 -24.27
CA MET A 1 3.01 35.87 -23.04
C MET A 1 3.72 34.53 -23.10
N LYS A 2 5.00 34.47 -22.71
CA LYS A 2 5.79 33.23 -22.56
C LYS A 2 6.84 33.28 -21.44
N ALA A 3 7.07 34.46 -20.85
CA ALA A 3 8.05 34.66 -19.78
C ALA A 3 7.46 34.47 -18.37
N GLY A 4 6.14 34.64 -18.19
CA GLY A 4 5.46 34.41 -16.92
C GLY A 4 5.36 32.92 -16.57
N ASP A 5 5.20 32.08 -17.59
CA ASP A 5 5.01 30.64 -17.41
C ASP A 5 6.32 29.93 -17.03
N ALA A 6 7.46 30.39 -17.55
CA ALA A 6 8.77 29.76 -17.30
C ALA A 6 9.21 29.77 -15.82
N ALA A 7 8.86 30.83 -15.07
CA ALA A 7 9.16 30.90 -13.64
C ALA A 7 8.27 29.94 -12.83
N ILE A 8 7.01 29.79 -13.25
CA ILE A 8 6.07 28.83 -12.65
C ILE A 8 6.52 27.41 -12.95
N GLU A 9 6.86 27.09 -14.20
CA GLU A 9 7.38 25.79 -14.62
C GLU A 9 8.65 25.40 -13.83
N LEU A 10 9.56 26.36 -13.61
CA LEU A 10 10.76 26.13 -12.80
C LEU A 10 10.42 25.82 -11.33
N ALA A 11 9.46 26.54 -10.76
CA ALA A 11 9.00 26.32 -9.39
C ALA A 11 8.32 24.95 -9.24
N GLU A 12 7.46 24.58 -10.18
CA GLU A 12 6.79 23.27 -10.20
C GLU A 12 7.81 22.13 -10.31
N ARG A 13 8.77 22.24 -11.23
CA ARG A 13 9.85 21.26 -11.36
C ARG A 13 10.64 21.11 -10.06
N ARG A 14 10.87 22.21 -9.33
CA ARG A 14 11.57 22.16 -8.03
C ARG A 14 10.76 21.39 -6.99
N VAL A 15 9.46 21.67 -6.91
CA VAL A 15 8.54 20.97 -6.01
C VAL A 15 8.49 19.48 -6.33
N GLU A 16 8.41 19.11 -7.60
CA GLU A 16 8.43 17.70 -8.03
C GLU A 16 9.71 16.99 -7.62
N LEU A 17 10.87 17.61 -7.84
CA LEU A 17 12.17 17.06 -7.46
C LEU A 17 12.27 16.85 -5.94
N GLU A 18 11.82 17.82 -5.15
CA GLU A 18 11.87 17.75 -3.69
C GLU A 18 10.91 16.70 -3.13
N ARG A 19 9.70 16.58 -3.71
CA ARG A 19 8.75 15.52 -3.38
C ARG A 19 9.32 14.14 -3.74
N ALA A 20 9.85 13.99 -4.95
CA ALA A 20 10.45 12.74 -5.41
C ALA A 20 11.62 12.33 -4.51
N ALA A 21 12.53 13.27 -4.17
CA ALA A 21 13.64 13.01 -3.27
C ALA A 21 13.17 12.62 -1.85
N SER A 22 12.10 13.23 -1.37
CA SER A 22 11.53 12.90 -0.06
C SER A 22 10.88 11.52 -0.05
N ILE A 23 10.08 11.18 -1.06
CA ILE A 23 9.49 9.85 -1.22
C ILE A 23 10.60 8.79 -1.35
N ALA A 24 11.62 9.05 -2.15
CA ALA A 24 12.75 8.15 -2.33
C ALA A 24 13.50 7.85 -1.02
N ARG A 25 13.70 8.86 -0.16
CA ARG A 25 14.31 8.67 1.16
C ARG A 25 13.47 7.76 2.06
N ILE A 26 12.16 7.99 2.11
CA ILE A 26 11.24 7.16 2.91
C ILE A 26 11.20 5.73 2.35
N GLN A 27 11.12 5.56 1.03
CA GLN A 27 11.14 4.25 0.40
C GLN A 27 12.46 3.51 0.68
N ALA A 28 13.60 4.18 0.61
CA ALA A 28 14.90 3.57 0.91
C ALA A 28 14.99 3.10 2.36
N ALA A 29 14.48 3.89 3.31
CA ALA A 29 14.40 3.51 4.72
C ALA A 29 13.37 2.38 4.96
N ALA A 30 12.31 2.31 4.15
CA ALA A 30 11.27 1.31 4.30
C ALA A 30 11.62 -0.05 3.67
N ARG A 31 12.50 -0.07 2.67
CA ARG A 31 12.97 -1.31 2.03
C ARG A 31 13.61 -2.22 3.07
N GLY A 32 13.11 -3.45 3.16
CA GLY A 32 13.64 -4.46 4.07
C GLY A 32 13.23 -4.29 5.54
N GLN A 33 12.30 -3.37 5.84
CA GLN A 33 11.73 -3.27 7.20
C GLN A 33 10.94 -4.52 7.61
N TYR A 34 10.43 -5.27 6.64
CA TYR A 34 9.63 -6.49 6.85
C TYR A 34 10.34 -7.70 6.22
N CYS A 35 10.20 -8.88 6.84
CA CYS A 35 10.68 -10.13 6.25
C CYS A 35 9.65 -10.73 5.27
N ALA A 36 10.09 -11.63 4.39
CA ALA A 36 9.22 -12.21 3.35
C ALA A 36 7.97 -12.92 3.90
N GLU A 37 8.08 -13.54 5.08
CA GLU A 37 6.94 -14.19 5.76
C GLU A 37 5.91 -13.15 6.22
N GLU A 38 6.37 -12.02 6.76
CA GLU A 38 5.50 -10.89 7.13
C GLU A 38 4.82 -10.26 5.91
N ILE A 39 5.50 -10.26 4.76
CA ILE A 39 4.93 -9.78 3.49
C ILE A 39 3.86 -10.74 2.97
N SER A 40 4.05 -12.06 3.05
CA SER A 40 3.09 -12.99 2.45
C SER A 40 1.84 -13.17 3.32
N GLY A 41 1.96 -12.99 4.64
CA GLY A 41 0.89 -13.26 5.59
C GLY A 41 0.71 -14.75 5.89
N PRO A 42 -0.17 -15.09 6.86
CA PRO A 42 -0.37 -16.48 7.29
C PRO A 42 -0.96 -17.36 6.18
N ARG A 43 -0.71 -18.67 6.25
CA ARG A 43 -1.32 -19.64 5.33
C ARG A 43 -2.75 -20.01 5.69
N PHE A 44 -3.14 -19.82 6.95
CA PHE A 44 -4.46 -20.17 7.47
C PHE A 44 -5.11 -18.94 8.08
N CYS A 45 -6.42 -18.84 7.88
CA CYS A 45 -7.25 -17.83 8.52
C CYS A 45 -7.65 -18.30 9.93
N ASP A 46 -8.01 -17.36 10.80
CA ASP A 46 -8.55 -17.64 12.14
C ASP A 46 -9.83 -18.49 12.12
N CYS A 47 -10.53 -18.59 10.97
CA CYS A 47 -11.66 -19.50 10.81
C CYS A 47 -11.26 -20.98 10.60
N GLY A 48 -9.96 -21.27 10.46
CA GLY A 48 -9.42 -22.60 10.23
C GLY A 48 -9.17 -22.95 8.75
N GLU A 49 -9.75 -22.18 7.82
CA GLU A 49 -9.59 -22.42 6.38
C GLU A 49 -8.25 -21.88 5.85
N PRO A 50 -7.61 -22.56 4.88
CA PRO A 50 -6.43 -22.05 4.21
C PRO A 50 -6.77 -20.78 3.42
N ILE A 51 -5.89 -19.77 3.48
CA ILE A 51 -6.03 -18.55 2.69
C ILE A 51 -5.62 -18.85 1.25
N PRO A 52 -6.51 -18.64 0.26
CA PRO A 52 -6.22 -18.97 -1.14
C PRO A 52 -4.97 -18.25 -1.66
N GLU A 53 -4.16 -18.93 -2.47
CA GLU A 53 -2.91 -18.35 -3.00
C GLU A 53 -3.16 -17.09 -3.83
N ALA A 54 -4.23 -17.09 -4.64
CA ALA A 54 -4.66 -15.93 -5.41
C ALA A 54 -4.88 -14.71 -4.50
N ARG A 55 -5.38 -14.90 -3.28
CA ARG A 55 -5.57 -13.83 -2.30
C ARG A 55 -4.25 -13.37 -1.69
N ARG A 56 -3.35 -14.29 -1.35
CA ARG A 56 -2.00 -13.96 -0.85
C ARG A 56 -1.13 -13.23 -1.87
N GLN A 57 -1.30 -13.54 -3.16
CA GLN A 57 -0.62 -12.86 -4.26
C GLN A 57 -1.22 -11.48 -4.53
N ALA A 58 -2.55 -11.36 -4.55
CA ALA A 58 -3.23 -10.09 -4.79
C ALA A 58 -3.05 -9.09 -3.64
N MET A 59 -3.03 -9.58 -2.40
CA MET A 59 -2.82 -8.78 -1.20
C MET A 59 -1.79 -9.48 -0.30
N PRO A 60 -0.50 -9.23 -0.54
CA PRO A 60 0.55 -9.68 0.36
C PRO A 60 0.26 -9.20 1.78
N GLY A 61 0.22 -10.14 2.73
CA GLY A 61 0.02 -9.86 4.15
C GLY A 61 -1.44 -10.06 4.58
N CYS A 62 -2.30 -10.55 3.68
CA CYS A 62 -3.68 -10.86 4.02
C CYS A 62 -3.76 -11.90 5.15
N ARG A 63 -4.53 -11.58 6.20
CA ARG A 63 -4.70 -12.44 7.38
C ARG A 63 -6.01 -13.24 7.38
N ARG A 64 -6.90 -12.97 6.42
CA ARG A 64 -8.24 -13.54 6.35
C ARG A 64 -8.54 -14.12 4.99
N CYS A 65 -9.32 -15.21 4.97
CA CYS A 65 -9.92 -15.69 3.74
C CYS A 65 -10.95 -14.68 3.20
N VAL A 66 -11.38 -14.89 1.96
CA VAL A 66 -12.31 -13.96 1.27
C VAL A 66 -13.64 -13.82 2.02
N ASP A 67 -14.15 -14.92 2.59
CA ASP A 67 -15.44 -14.92 3.29
C ASP A 67 -15.38 -14.14 4.60
N CYS A 68 -14.32 -14.38 5.40
CA CYS A 68 -14.09 -13.66 6.65
C CYS A 68 -13.85 -12.17 6.41
N GLU A 69 -13.09 -11.79 5.37
CA GLU A 69 -12.91 -10.37 5.04
C GLU A 69 -14.24 -9.73 4.65
N THR A 70 -14.99 -10.38 3.75
CA THR A 70 -16.29 -9.88 3.29
C THR A 70 -17.26 -9.66 4.46
N PHE A 71 -17.26 -10.57 5.43
CA PHE A 71 -18.07 -10.44 6.64
C PHE A 71 -17.65 -9.23 7.50
N ILE A 72 -16.36 -9.05 7.74
CA ILE A 72 -15.83 -7.95 8.55
C ILE A 72 -16.07 -6.59 7.86
N GLU A 73 -15.84 -6.49 6.55
CA GLU A 73 -16.12 -5.28 5.77
C GLU A 73 -17.61 -4.91 5.78
N ARG A 74 -18.51 -5.90 5.69
CA ARG A 74 -19.95 -5.66 5.83
C ARG A 74 -20.30 -5.16 7.23
N GLN A 75 -19.68 -5.70 8.27
CA GLN A 75 -19.91 -5.24 9.64
C GLN A 75 -19.36 -3.83 9.88
N SER A 76 -18.16 -3.49 9.37
CA SER A 76 -17.57 -2.17 9.54
C SER A 76 -18.40 -1.10 8.83
N ARG A 77 -18.88 -1.37 7.61
CA ARG A 77 -19.77 -0.47 6.86
C ARG A 77 -21.12 -0.24 7.52
N ARG A 78 -21.60 -1.15 8.38
CA ARG A 78 -22.82 -0.96 9.17
C ARG A 78 -22.60 -0.14 10.44
N ARG A 79 -21.35 -0.05 10.91
CA ARG A 79 -20.95 0.65 12.13
C ARG A 79 -20.43 2.07 11.88
N ALA A 80 -20.03 2.37 10.65
CA ALA A 80 -19.66 3.69 10.17
C ALA A 80 -20.90 4.51 9.79
#